data_AF-A0AAV1KNI3-F1
#
_entry.id   AF-A0AAV1KNI3-F1
#
_cell.length_a   1.000
_cell.length_b   1.000
_cell.length_c   1.000
_cell.angle_alpha   90.00
_cell.angle_beta   90.00
_cell.angle_gamma   90.00
#
_symmetry.space_group_name_H-M   'P 1'
#
loop_
_entity.id
_entity.type
_entity.pdbx_description
1 polymer ?
#
loop_
_entity_poly.entity_id
_entity_poly.type
_entity_poly.pdbx_seq_one_letter_code
_entity_poly.pdbx_strand_id
1 'polypeptide(L)'
;MGYNIGWIIPRLRNPGRLWNCASSITVAVVGLFSKIIIEFLNKTTVYNREALARAVHRPQGVPLLTVSNHHSCFDDPGLWGVLEARTLVSGARMRWALAAHDICFTNALHACFFALGKCVPVVRGAGVYQPAMDFCVERLALGEWVHIFPEGRVNVEKDHIRFKWGVGRLVADSWARGSAPLVVPVWHEGLDRVLPNVEPYRLRLRKRLYLCVGEPIPLLPLLDRLKSANASEEETRRVITERIQDELYRLRERARTLLKRAGDPMPPDTAPPASPHAPPDPPPAPCANGTDRHSEKDKDV
;
A
#
# COMPACT_ATOMS: atom_id res chain seq x y z
N MET A 1 -26.24 -3.52 6.73
CA MET A 1 -25.89 -2.19 6.19
C MET A 1 -24.54 -1.78 6.75
N GLY A 2 -23.58 -1.44 5.90
CA GLY A 2 -22.26 -0.95 6.33
C GLY A 2 -22.30 0.47 6.87
N TYR A 3 -21.26 0.89 7.61
CA TYR A 3 -21.12 2.26 8.09
C TYR A 3 -20.97 3.24 6.91
N ASN A 4 -21.60 4.42 7.01
CA ASN A 4 -21.57 5.43 5.94
C ASN A 4 -20.22 6.18 5.94
N ILE A 5 -19.43 5.95 4.88
CA ILE A 5 -18.12 6.57 4.67
C ILE A 5 -18.15 7.80 3.75
N GLY A 6 -19.33 8.21 3.26
CA GLY A 6 -19.47 9.25 2.22
C GLY A 6 -18.95 10.63 2.62
N TRP A 7 -18.78 10.88 3.92
CA TRP A 7 -18.24 12.14 4.44
C TRP A 7 -16.70 12.22 4.37
N ILE A 8 -16.00 11.08 4.24
CA ILE A 8 -14.55 11.00 4.44
C ILE A 8 -13.80 11.70 3.31
N ILE A 9 -14.02 11.30 2.06
CA ILE A 9 -13.30 11.90 0.91
C ILE A 9 -13.55 13.42 0.80
N PRO A 10 -14.79 13.93 0.92
CA PRO A 10 -15.02 15.38 1.00
C PRO A 10 -14.23 16.06 2.13
N ARG A 11 -14.18 15.45 3.32
CA ARG A 11 -13.41 15.98 4.45
C ARG A 11 -11.91 15.98 4.18
N LEU A 12 -11.36 14.94 3.56
CA LEU A 12 -9.94 14.84 3.23
C LEU A 12 -9.52 15.83 2.13
N ARG A 13 -10.41 16.15 1.17
CA ARG A 13 -10.16 17.15 0.12
C ARG A 13 -10.14 18.57 0.66
N ASN A 14 -10.99 18.88 1.63
CA ASN A 14 -11.11 20.21 2.22
C ASN A 14 -10.99 20.18 3.75
N PRO A 15 -9.79 19.86 4.30
CA PRO A 15 -9.61 19.77 5.74
C PRO A 15 -9.49 21.16 6.37
N GLY A 16 -10.28 21.42 7.42
CA GLY A 16 -10.13 22.62 8.24
C GLY A 16 -8.86 22.60 9.09
N ARG A 17 -8.49 23.74 9.69
CA ARG A 17 -7.29 23.87 10.53
C ARG A 17 -7.23 22.88 11.69
N LEU A 18 -8.37 22.67 12.38
CA LEU A 18 -8.47 21.70 13.46
C LEU A 18 -8.23 20.26 12.98
N TRP A 19 -8.74 19.92 11.79
CA TRP A 19 -8.50 18.61 11.18
C TRP A 19 -7.02 18.40 10.85
N ASN A 20 -6.38 19.41 10.25
CA ASN A 20 -4.95 19.34 9.92
C ASN A 20 -4.07 19.18 11.17
N CYS A 21 -4.41 19.88 12.25
CA CYS A 21 -3.73 19.73 13.53
C CYS A 21 -3.92 18.32 14.12
N ALA A 22 -5.17 17.86 14.23
CA ALA A 22 -5.49 16.54 14.74
C ALA A 22 -4.85 15.43 13.91
N SER A 23 -4.90 15.54 12.58
CA SER A 23 -4.27 14.58 11.65
C SER A 23 -2.75 14.54 11.83
N SER A 24 -2.10 15.71 11.96
CA SER A 24 -0.66 15.77 12.19
C SER A 24 -0.26 15.10 13.51
N ILE A 25 -1.05 15.30 14.58
CA ILE A 25 -0.84 14.64 15.87
C ILE A 25 -1.04 13.13 15.74
N THR A 26 -2.13 12.68 15.13
CA THR A 26 -2.42 11.25 14.94
C THR A 26 -1.30 10.56 14.16
N VAL A 27 -0.87 11.13 13.02
CA VAL A 27 0.22 10.59 12.21
C VAL A 27 1.53 10.53 13.00
N ALA A 28 1.87 11.60 13.75
CA ALA A 28 3.08 11.63 14.56
C ALA A 28 3.08 10.57 15.67
N VAL A 29 1.99 10.47 16.42
CA VAL A 29 1.84 9.49 17.52
C VAL A 29 1.92 8.07 16.98
N VAL A 30 1.15 7.76 15.92
CA VAL A 30 1.14 6.43 15.31
C VAL A 30 2.52 6.09 14.70
N GLY A 31 3.17 7.04 14.03
CA GLY A 31 4.51 6.86 13.48
C GLY A 31 5.57 6.59 14.53
N LEU A 32 5.60 7.38 15.62
CA LEU A 32 6.51 7.17 16.74
C LEU A 32 6.23 5.86 17.48
N PHE A 33 4.96 5.50 17.64
CA PHE A 33 4.56 4.20 18.19
C PHE A 33 5.11 3.06 17.32
N SER A 34 4.91 3.09 16.00
CA SER A 34 5.50 2.10 15.09
C SER A 34 7.01 2.01 15.25
N LYS A 35 7.71 3.15 15.32
CA LYS A 35 9.16 3.18 15.52
C LYS A 35 9.58 2.47 16.81
N ILE A 36 8.91 2.74 17.93
CA ILE A 36 9.18 2.06 19.20
C ILE A 36 8.95 0.55 19.05
N ILE A 37 7.84 0.13 18.44
CA ILE A 37 7.55 -1.29 18.26
C ILE A 37 8.62 -1.96 17.38
N ILE A 38 8.92 -1.42 16.19
CA ILE A 38 9.72 -2.15 15.21
C ILE A 38 11.23 -1.94 15.34
N GLU A 39 11.72 -0.77 15.75
CA GLU A 39 13.16 -0.52 15.89
C GLU A 39 13.68 -0.66 17.33
N PHE A 40 12.85 -0.39 18.35
CA PHE A 40 13.30 -0.46 19.74
C PHE A 40 12.95 -1.78 20.42
N LEU A 41 11.71 -2.26 20.29
CA LEU A 41 11.25 -3.49 20.95
C LEU A 41 11.40 -4.76 20.09
N ASN A 42 11.69 -4.59 18.81
CA ASN A 42 11.99 -5.66 17.85
C ASN A 42 13.30 -5.36 17.12
N LYS A 43 13.86 -6.36 16.45
CA LYS A 43 15.11 -6.22 15.69
C LYS A 43 14.80 -6.08 14.21
N THR A 44 14.83 -4.85 13.69
CA THR A 44 14.63 -4.56 12.28
C THR A 44 15.96 -4.41 11.54
N THR A 45 16.12 -5.15 10.45
CA THR A 45 17.20 -4.98 9.47
C THR A 45 16.63 -4.35 8.21
N VAL A 46 17.17 -3.21 7.79
CA VAL A 46 16.74 -2.51 6.58
C VAL A 46 17.83 -2.60 5.53
N TYR A 47 17.52 -3.17 4.38
CA TYR A 47 18.39 -3.22 3.22
C TYR A 47 18.04 -2.08 2.27
N ASN A 48 19.06 -1.35 1.80
CA ASN A 48 18.93 -0.17 0.95
C ASN A 48 18.09 0.95 1.60
N ARG A 49 18.40 1.25 2.88
CA ARG A 49 17.75 2.31 3.66
C ARG A 49 17.90 3.68 2.97
N GLU A 50 19.00 3.87 2.27
CA GLU A 50 19.35 5.09 1.56
C GLU A 50 18.35 5.36 0.43
N ALA A 51 17.87 4.34 -0.30
CA ALA A 51 16.86 4.51 -1.33
C ALA A 51 15.53 5.01 -0.75
N LEU A 52 15.10 4.47 0.40
CA LEU A 52 13.91 4.96 1.09
C LEU A 52 14.09 6.40 1.56
N ALA A 53 15.24 6.72 2.14
CA ALA A 53 15.56 8.08 2.58
C ALA A 53 15.55 9.07 1.40
N ARG A 54 16.15 8.72 0.25
CA ARG A 54 16.12 9.53 -0.98
C ARG A 54 14.70 9.73 -1.50
N ALA A 55 13.88 8.68 -1.53
CA ALA A 55 12.52 8.74 -2.01
C ALA A 55 11.63 9.64 -1.13
N VAL A 56 11.74 9.52 0.20
CA VAL A 56 10.93 10.34 1.14
C VAL A 56 11.40 11.80 1.16
N HIS A 57 12.70 12.05 0.94
CA HIS A 57 13.28 13.41 0.85
C HIS A 57 13.46 13.92 -0.59
N ARG A 58 12.72 13.34 -1.54
CA ARG A 58 12.71 13.78 -2.95
C ARG A 58 12.39 15.29 -3.06
N PRO A 59 12.76 15.93 -4.18
CA PRO A 59 12.40 17.33 -4.43
C PRO A 59 10.90 17.58 -4.31
N GLN A 60 10.52 18.78 -3.84
CA GLN A 60 9.12 19.17 -3.74
C GLN A 60 8.44 19.10 -5.10
N GLY A 61 7.19 18.62 -5.14
CA GLY A 61 6.42 18.46 -6.37
C GLY A 61 6.66 17.13 -7.11
N VAL A 62 7.72 16.37 -6.78
CA VAL A 62 7.92 15.04 -7.34
C VAL A 62 6.97 14.06 -6.64
N PRO A 63 6.07 13.34 -7.34
CA PRO A 63 5.17 12.38 -6.68
C PRO A 63 5.91 11.12 -6.22
N LEU A 64 5.46 10.52 -5.12
CA LEU A 64 5.96 9.22 -4.65
C LEU A 64 4.82 8.23 -4.50
N LEU A 65 4.98 7.05 -5.11
CA LEU A 65 4.13 5.89 -4.90
C LEU A 65 4.96 4.76 -4.33
N THR A 66 4.71 4.37 -3.08
CA THR A 66 5.33 3.16 -2.51
C THR A 66 4.39 1.97 -2.64
N VAL A 67 4.93 0.82 -3.04
CA VAL A 67 4.18 -0.43 -3.20
C VAL A 67 4.81 -1.51 -2.33
N SER A 68 4.02 -2.28 -1.57
CA SER A 68 4.56 -3.38 -0.77
C SER A 68 3.65 -4.60 -0.70
N ASN A 69 4.24 -5.74 -0.37
CA ASN A 69 3.48 -6.93 0.04
C ASN A 69 2.72 -6.67 1.34
N HIS A 70 1.66 -7.45 1.59
CA HIS A 70 0.80 -7.27 2.75
C HIS A 70 0.66 -8.56 3.57
N HIS A 71 1.52 -8.80 4.55
CA HIS A 71 1.48 -9.99 5.40
C HIS A 71 0.78 -9.77 6.75
N SER A 72 0.56 -8.53 7.19
CA SER A 72 -0.07 -8.22 8.48
C SER A 72 -0.92 -6.97 8.44
N CYS A 73 -1.99 -6.92 9.22
CA CYS A 73 -2.71 -5.67 9.51
C CYS A 73 -1.79 -4.59 10.15
N PHE A 74 -0.63 -4.95 10.70
CA PHE A 74 0.34 -4.00 11.22
C PHE A 74 1.32 -3.46 10.16
N ASP A 75 1.26 -3.93 8.92
CA ASP A 75 2.16 -3.46 7.86
C ASP A 75 2.09 -1.95 7.68
N ASP A 76 0.88 -1.42 7.69
CA ASP A 76 0.62 0.00 7.91
C ASP A 76 -0.03 0.15 9.30
N PRO A 77 0.65 0.77 10.28
CA PRO A 77 1.74 1.73 10.15
C PRO A 77 3.17 1.18 10.35
N GLY A 78 3.35 -0.11 10.58
CA GLY A 78 4.59 -0.72 11.06
C GLY A 78 5.80 -0.52 10.13
N LEU A 79 5.63 -0.70 8.83
CA LEU A 79 6.69 -0.53 7.81
C LEU A 79 7.47 0.77 7.96
N TRP A 80 6.76 1.83 8.34
CA TRP A 80 7.27 3.19 8.29
C TRP A 80 8.00 3.61 9.56
N GLY A 81 7.96 2.81 10.62
CA GLY A 81 8.71 3.08 11.86
C GLY A 81 10.23 3.14 11.67
N VAL A 82 10.73 2.62 10.53
CA VAL A 82 12.15 2.70 10.14
C VAL A 82 12.58 4.12 9.77
N LEU A 83 11.63 5.01 9.47
CA LEU A 83 11.93 6.39 9.11
C LEU A 83 12.51 7.15 10.30
N GLU A 84 13.24 8.23 10.00
CA GLU A 84 13.75 9.13 11.02
C GLU A 84 12.58 9.79 11.78
N ALA A 85 12.76 10.02 13.08
CA ALA A 85 11.71 10.62 13.92
C ALA A 85 11.20 11.96 13.35
N ARG A 86 12.09 12.80 12.80
CA ARG A 86 11.74 14.07 12.14
C ARG A 86 10.78 13.90 10.96
N THR A 87 10.87 12.78 10.25
CA THR A 87 10.01 12.46 9.11
C THR A 87 8.66 11.95 9.62
N LEU A 88 8.66 11.09 10.64
CA LEU A 88 7.44 10.55 11.25
C LEU A 88 6.55 11.64 11.85
N VAL A 89 7.14 12.67 12.44
CA VAL A 89 6.39 13.81 13.02
C VAL A 89 6.04 14.89 11.99
N SER A 90 6.47 14.75 10.74
CA SER A 90 6.16 15.68 9.67
C SER A 90 4.97 15.18 8.85
N GLY A 91 3.75 15.62 9.22
CA GLY A 91 2.52 15.21 8.53
C GLY A 91 2.58 15.44 7.01
N ALA A 92 3.21 16.52 6.54
CA ALA A 92 3.37 16.81 5.10
C ALA A 92 4.29 15.82 4.37
N ARG A 93 5.23 15.19 5.07
CA ARG A 93 6.14 14.18 4.50
C ARG A 93 5.63 12.75 4.66
N MET A 94 4.48 12.56 5.30
CA MET A 94 3.89 11.24 5.54
C MET A 94 2.80 10.91 4.53
N ARG A 95 2.77 9.64 4.12
CA ARG A 95 1.94 9.10 3.05
C ARG A 95 0.43 9.19 3.34
N TRP A 96 -0.34 9.13 2.26
CA TRP A 96 -1.71 8.64 2.27
C TRP A 96 -1.71 7.14 2.00
N ALA A 97 -2.47 6.37 2.77
CA ALA A 97 -2.52 4.91 2.64
C ALA A 97 -3.91 4.46 2.21
N LEU A 98 -4.01 3.62 1.18
CA LEU A 98 -5.28 3.02 0.81
C LEU A 98 -5.65 1.93 1.83
N ALA A 99 -6.88 1.96 2.35
CA ALA A 99 -7.33 1.07 3.42
C ALA A 99 -8.75 0.55 3.15
N ALA A 100 -8.98 -0.73 3.43
CA ALA A 100 -10.25 -1.38 3.16
C ALA A 100 -11.39 -0.82 4.05
N HIS A 101 -12.48 -0.36 3.41
CA HIS A 101 -13.59 0.30 4.13
C HIS A 101 -14.26 -0.61 5.18
N ASP A 102 -14.40 -1.89 4.85
CA ASP A 102 -15.04 -2.95 5.64
C ASP A 102 -14.22 -3.37 6.86
N ILE A 103 -12.94 -2.97 6.94
CA ILE A 103 -12.05 -3.28 8.05
C ILE A 103 -11.75 -2.03 8.88
N CYS A 104 -11.30 -0.96 8.24
CA CYS A 104 -10.84 0.26 8.92
C CYS A 104 -11.97 1.26 9.20
N PHE A 105 -13.09 1.20 8.50
CA PHE A 105 -14.13 2.24 8.55
C PHE A 105 -15.49 1.66 8.94
N THR A 106 -15.50 0.83 9.99
CA THR A 106 -16.67 0.06 10.43
C THR A 106 -17.61 0.82 11.38
N ASN A 107 -17.15 1.92 11.98
CA ASN A 107 -17.93 2.81 12.84
C ASN A 107 -17.33 4.21 12.85
N ALA A 108 -18.01 5.18 13.48
CA ALA A 108 -17.58 6.58 13.48
C ALA A 108 -16.22 6.82 14.14
N LEU A 109 -15.91 6.12 15.24
CA LEU A 109 -14.65 6.27 15.95
C LEU A 109 -13.48 5.76 15.10
N HIS A 110 -13.62 4.55 14.55
CA HIS A 110 -12.62 3.96 13.66
C HIS A 110 -12.44 4.82 12.40
N ALA A 111 -13.54 5.21 11.75
CA ALA A 111 -13.48 6.02 10.55
C ALA A 111 -12.79 7.37 10.78
N CYS A 112 -13.06 8.03 11.92
CA CYS A 112 -12.37 9.26 12.30
C CYS A 112 -10.87 9.01 12.53
N PHE A 113 -10.50 7.99 13.32
CA PHE A 113 -9.11 7.66 13.61
C PHE A 113 -8.30 7.37 12.33
N PHE A 114 -8.79 6.50 11.46
CA PHE A 114 -8.10 6.14 10.22
C PHE A 114 -8.04 7.32 9.24
N ALA A 115 -9.11 8.11 9.11
CA ALA A 115 -9.08 9.31 8.27
C ALA A 115 -8.07 10.36 8.78
N LEU A 116 -7.96 10.57 10.10
CA LEU A 116 -6.94 11.43 10.70
C LEU A 116 -5.52 10.87 10.49
N GLY A 117 -5.37 9.55 10.51
CA GLY A 117 -4.15 8.83 10.16
C GLY A 117 -3.82 8.81 8.66
N LYS A 118 -4.50 9.62 7.82
CA LYS A 118 -4.35 9.66 6.36
C LYS A 118 -4.66 8.36 5.62
N CYS A 119 -5.54 7.54 6.18
CA CYS A 119 -6.06 6.37 5.48
C CYS A 119 -7.24 6.79 4.57
N VAL A 120 -7.23 6.29 3.34
CA VAL A 120 -8.21 6.59 2.30
C VAL A 120 -9.10 5.36 2.11
N PRO A 121 -10.43 5.46 2.32
CA PRO A 121 -11.31 4.29 2.35
C PRO A 121 -11.58 3.75 0.95
N VAL A 122 -11.14 2.52 0.70
CA VAL A 122 -11.33 1.80 -0.57
C VAL A 122 -12.46 0.79 -0.44
N VAL A 123 -13.38 0.81 -1.40
CA VAL A 123 -14.49 -0.16 -1.49
C VAL A 123 -14.09 -1.28 -2.43
N ARG A 124 -13.92 -2.48 -1.86
CA ARG A 124 -13.59 -3.69 -2.63
C ARG A 124 -14.73 -4.04 -3.57
N GLY A 125 -14.39 -4.43 -4.80
CA GLY A 125 -15.36 -4.77 -5.84
C GLY A 125 -16.07 -3.57 -6.49
N ALA A 126 -15.78 -2.33 -6.08
CA ALA A 126 -16.35 -1.12 -6.69
C ALA A 126 -15.57 -0.63 -7.93
N GLY A 127 -14.49 -1.30 -8.30
CA GLY A 127 -13.65 -0.96 -9.44
C GLY A 127 -12.68 0.18 -9.23
N VAL A 128 -11.77 0.30 -10.20
CA VAL A 128 -10.67 1.27 -10.14
C VAL A 128 -11.19 2.73 -10.17
N TYR A 129 -12.40 2.94 -10.67
CA TYR A 129 -13.08 4.23 -10.73
C TYR A 129 -13.90 4.47 -9.47
N GLN A 130 -13.23 4.91 -8.41
CA GLN A 130 -13.88 5.27 -7.15
C GLN A 130 -13.26 6.52 -6.52
N PRO A 131 -14.01 7.25 -5.67
CA PRO A 131 -13.56 8.52 -5.10
C PRO A 131 -12.22 8.45 -4.36
N ALA A 132 -11.90 7.30 -3.74
CA ALA A 132 -10.63 7.07 -3.06
C ALA A 132 -9.43 7.07 -4.01
N MET A 133 -9.58 6.44 -5.18
CA MET A 133 -8.54 6.38 -6.20
C MET A 133 -8.36 7.76 -6.84
N ASP A 134 -9.45 8.49 -7.12
CA ASP A 134 -9.39 9.86 -7.63
C ASP A 134 -8.65 10.79 -6.66
N PHE A 135 -8.98 10.69 -5.37
CA PHE A 135 -8.30 11.43 -4.32
C PHE A 135 -6.80 11.14 -4.30
N CYS A 136 -6.39 9.87 -4.40
CA CYS A 136 -4.97 9.50 -4.42
C CYS A 136 -4.25 10.05 -5.66
N VAL A 137 -4.88 10.04 -6.84
CA VAL A 137 -4.34 10.68 -8.05
C VAL A 137 -4.19 12.19 -7.83
N GLU A 138 -5.15 12.86 -7.18
CA GLU A 138 -5.02 14.27 -6.81
C GLU A 138 -3.84 14.52 -5.85
N ARG A 139 -3.62 13.65 -4.87
CA ARG A 139 -2.48 13.77 -3.95
C ARG A 139 -1.14 13.60 -4.69
N LEU A 140 -1.05 12.61 -5.59
CA LEU A 140 0.13 12.42 -6.43
C LEU A 140 0.38 13.64 -7.34
N ALA A 141 -0.66 14.21 -7.94
CA ALA A 141 -0.53 15.42 -8.76
C ALA A 141 0.01 16.63 -7.97
N LEU A 142 -0.16 16.66 -6.65
CA LEU A 142 0.42 17.67 -5.76
C LEU A 142 1.86 17.33 -5.30
N GLY A 143 2.46 16.26 -5.82
CA GLY A 143 3.78 15.77 -5.42
C GLY A 143 3.80 15.04 -4.09
N GLU A 144 2.64 14.71 -3.53
CA GLU A 144 2.55 14.04 -2.24
C GLU A 144 2.92 12.55 -2.35
N TRP A 145 2.93 11.87 -1.21
CA TRP A 145 3.26 10.46 -1.11
C TRP A 145 1.99 9.63 -0.93
N VAL A 146 1.78 8.64 -1.79
CA VAL A 146 0.74 7.61 -1.67
C VAL A 146 1.38 6.24 -1.46
N HIS A 147 0.74 5.40 -0.66
CA HIS A 147 1.11 4.02 -0.47
C HIS A 147 -0.06 3.07 -0.73
N ILE A 148 0.24 1.97 -1.41
CA ILE A 148 -0.72 0.92 -1.74
C ILE A 148 -0.11 -0.46 -1.49
N PHE A 149 -0.95 -1.36 -0.98
CA PHE A 149 -0.73 -2.80 -0.99
C PHE A 149 -1.49 -3.38 -2.19
N PRO A 150 -0.84 -3.59 -3.35
CA PRO A 150 -1.53 -3.98 -4.57
C PRO A 150 -2.13 -5.39 -4.52
N GLU A 151 -1.82 -6.19 -3.49
CA GLU A 151 -2.48 -7.47 -3.19
C GLU A 151 -3.96 -7.31 -2.79
N GLY A 152 -4.39 -6.12 -2.35
CA GLY A 152 -5.78 -5.79 -2.00
C GLY A 152 -6.31 -6.41 -0.69
N ARG A 153 -5.55 -7.33 -0.09
CA ARG A 153 -5.84 -8.01 1.18
C ARG A 153 -4.55 -8.43 1.88
N VAL A 154 -4.65 -8.73 3.17
CA VAL A 154 -3.57 -9.42 3.90
C VAL A 154 -3.41 -10.82 3.32
N ASN A 155 -2.19 -11.13 2.89
CA ASN A 155 -1.73 -12.39 2.36
C ASN A 155 -1.10 -13.24 3.48
N VAL A 156 -1.95 -13.87 4.28
CA VAL A 156 -1.52 -14.69 5.44
C VAL A 156 -0.71 -15.91 5.00
N GLU A 157 -1.15 -16.57 3.93
CA GLU A 157 -0.50 -17.78 3.38
C GLU A 157 0.75 -17.49 2.55
N LYS A 158 1.03 -16.21 2.28
CA LYS A 158 2.15 -15.76 1.44
C LYS A 158 2.10 -16.37 0.04
N ASP A 159 0.89 -16.54 -0.48
CA ASP A 159 0.64 -17.03 -1.84
C ASP A 159 1.11 -16.01 -2.87
N HIS A 160 1.31 -16.46 -4.10
CA HIS A 160 1.49 -15.55 -5.22
C HIS A 160 0.13 -14.98 -5.64
N ILE A 161 -0.17 -13.76 -5.19
CA ILE A 161 -1.41 -13.04 -5.49
C ILE A 161 -1.21 -12.14 -6.72
N ARG A 162 -2.19 -12.14 -7.63
CA ARG A 162 -2.28 -11.16 -8.72
C ARG A 162 -2.59 -9.77 -8.16
N PHE A 163 -1.83 -8.78 -8.59
CA PHE A 163 -2.02 -7.39 -8.18
C PHE A 163 -3.26 -6.77 -8.83
N LYS A 164 -3.95 -5.98 -8.02
CA LYS A 164 -5.12 -5.21 -8.41
C LYS A 164 -4.72 -4.00 -9.25
N TRP A 165 -5.52 -3.70 -10.28
CA TRP A 165 -5.20 -2.70 -11.29
C TRP A 165 -5.21 -1.25 -10.78
N GLY A 166 -5.69 -1.01 -9.55
CA GLY A 166 -5.62 0.29 -8.90
C GLY A 166 -4.20 0.87 -8.89
N VAL A 167 -3.15 0.07 -8.70
CA VAL A 167 -1.77 0.55 -8.74
C VAL A 167 -1.37 1.07 -10.13
N GLY A 168 -1.77 0.36 -11.20
CA GLY A 168 -1.55 0.80 -12.58
C GLY A 168 -2.29 2.10 -12.90
N ARG A 169 -3.52 2.24 -12.39
CA ARG A 169 -4.29 3.48 -12.49
C ARG A 169 -3.57 4.66 -11.84
N LEU A 170 -3.07 4.51 -10.61
CA LEU A 170 -2.38 5.60 -9.90
C LEU A 170 -1.20 6.14 -10.71
N VAL A 171 -0.43 5.26 -11.34
CA VAL A 171 0.70 5.65 -12.19
C VAL A 171 0.21 6.32 -13.48
N ALA A 172 -0.71 5.67 -14.21
CA ALA A 172 -1.18 6.16 -15.51
C ALA A 172 -1.84 7.54 -15.39
N ASP A 173 -2.77 7.69 -14.44
CA ASP A 173 -3.52 8.93 -14.27
C ASP A 173 -2.62 10.05 -13.72
N SER A 174 -1.66 9.74 -12.83
CA SER A 174 -0.67 10.72 -12.37
C SER A 174 0.20 11.22 -13.53
N TRP A 175 0.67 10.30 -14.39
CA TRP A 175 1.45 10.65 -15.55
C TRP A 175 0.67 11.51 -16.55
N ALA A 176 -0.58 11.14 -16.82
CA ALA A 176 -1.48 11.91 -17.68
C ALA A 176 -1.74 13.34 -17.15
N ARG A 177 -1.69 13.54 -15.83
CA ARG A 177 -1.81 14.86 -15.18
C ARG A 177 -0.52 15.66 -15.13
N GLY A 178 0.60 15.12 -15.63
CA GLY A 178 1.83 15.86 -15.89
C GLY A 178 3.09 15.26 -15.30
N SER A 179 3.02 14.29 -14.38
CA SER A 179 4.22 13.68 -13.80
C SER A 179 4.00 12.24 -13.37
N ALA A 180 4.84 11.33 -13.89
CA ALA A 180 4.86 9.96 -13.41
C ALA A 180 5.44 9.93 -11.97
N PRO A 181 4.82 9.18 -11.04
CA PRO A 181 5.35 9.06 -9.70
C PRO A 181 6.67 8.27 -9.70
N LEU A 182 7.55 8.58 -8.75
CA LEU A 182 8.59 7.65 -8.35
C LEU A 182 7.91 6.43 -7.73
N VAL A 183 7.99 5.26 -8.38
CA VAL A 183 7.41 4.03 -7.86
C VAL A 183 8.48 3.23 -7.13
N VAL A 184 8.42 3.17 -5.80
CA VAL A 184 9.42 2.50 -4.96
C VAL A 184 8.84 1.21 -4.36
N PRO A 185 9.34 0.03 -4.76
CA PRO A 185 8.91 -1.24 -4.20
C PRO A 185 9.57 -1.48 -2.84
N VAL A 186 8.80 -2.00 -1.90
CA VAL A 186 9.22 -2.31 -0.54
C VAL A 186 8.74 -3.73 -0.22
N TRP A 187 9.66 -4.64 0.11
CA TRP A 187 9.32 -5.98 0.56
C TRP A 187 9.66 -6.15 2.03
N HIS A 188 8.74 -6.71 2.81
CA HIS A 188 8.99 -7.01 4.22
C HIS A 188 8.76 -8.46 4.59
N GLU A 189 9.49 -8.90 5.62
CA GLU A 189 9.30 -10.19 6.27
C GLU A 189 9.31 -10.01 7.79
N GLY A 190 8.32 -10.60 8.47
CA GLY A 190 8.27 -10.70 9.92
C GLY A 190 7.29 -9.78 10.64
N LEU A 191 6.61 -8.86 9.96
CA LEU A 191 5.56 -8.02 10.59
C LEU A 191 4.36 -8.86 11.07
N ASP A 192 4.06 -9.95 10.36
CA ASP A 192 3.15 -11.04 10.76
C ASP A 192 3.57 -11.73 12.07
N ARG A 193 4.87 -11.75 12.40
CA ARG A 193 5.37 -12.28 13.69
C ARG A 193 5.24 -11.27 14.82
N VAL A 194 5.24 -9.97 14.49
CA VAL A 194 5.03 -8.86 15.43
C VAL A 194 3.55 -8.71 15.75
N LEU A 195 2.68 -8.65 14.74
CA LEU A 195 1.23 -8.74 14.91
C LEU A 195 0.70 -9.92 14.09
N PRO A 196 0.48 -11.08 14.73
CA PRO A 196 -0.17 -12.21 14.08
C PRO A 196 -1.60 -11.89 13.66
N ASN A 197 -2.01 -12.37 12.49
CA ASN A 197 -3.38 -12.24 11.97
C ASN A 197 -4.34 -13.26 12.59
N VAL A 198 -4.19 -13.53 13.88
CA VAL A 198 -5.04 -14.46 14.64
C VAL A 198 -5.44 -13.81 15.96
N GLU A 199 -6.69 -14.02 16.37
CA GLU A 199 -7.19 -13.51 17.63
C GLU A 199 -6.59 -14.27 18.83
N PRO A 200 -6.31 -13.59 19.96
CA PRO A 200 -6.39 -12.14 20.15
C PRO A 200 -5.22 -11.39 19.47
N TYR A 201 -5.52 -10.30 18.77
CA TYR A 201 -4.52 -9.45 18.11
C TYR A 201 -3.62 -8.76 19.14
N ARG A 202 -2.43 -9.32 19.37
CA ARG A 202 -1.47 -8.83 20.36
C ARG A 202 -0.10 -8.64 19.75
N LEU A 203 0.48 -7.46 19.98
CA LEU A 203 1.84 -7.17 19.59
C LEU A 203 2.81 -8.07 20.36
N ARG A 204 3.71 -8.72 19.62
CA ARG A 204 4.80 -9.54 20.12
C ARG A 204 6.11 -8.78 19.98
N LEU A 205 6.95 -8.89 21.00
CA LEU A 205 8.25 -8.21 21.07
C LEU A 205 9.39 -9.19 20.75
N ARG A 206 10.61 -8.66 20.57
CA ARG A 206 11.85 -9.41 20.32
C ARG A 206 11.79 -10.30 19.07
N LYS A 207 11.02 -9.90 18.07
CA LYS A 207 10.96 -10.53 16.75
C LYS A 207 11.98 -9.91 15.81
N ARG A 208 12.33 -10.67 14.78
CA ARG A 208 13.19 -10.22 13.69
C ARG A 208 12.33 -9.76 12.52
N LEU A 209 12.70 -8.62 11.98
CA LEU A 209 12.02 -7.94 10.90
C LEU A 209 13.05 -7.62 9.83
N TYR A 210 12.66 -7.80 8.58
CA TYR A 210 13.47 -7.45 7.44
C TYR A 210 12.67 -6.56 6.52
N LEU A 211 13.27 -5.45 6.11
CA LEU A 211 12.71 -4.54 5.14
C LEU A 211 13.71 -4.38 3.99
N CYS A 212 13.32 -4.77 2.80
CA CYS A 212 14.11 -4.61 1.58
C CYS A 212 13.49 -3.51 0.74
N VAL A 213 14.26 -2.47 0.44
CA VAL A 213 13.80 -1.35 -0.38
C VAL A 213 14.44 -1.47 -1.76
N GLY A 214 13.62 -1.48 -2.81
CA GLY A 214 14.10 -1.44 -4.19
C GLY A 214 14.44 -0.03 -4.65
N GLU A 215 15.14 0.06 -5.78
CA GLU A 215 15.27 1.34 -6.49
C GLU A 215 13.94 1.72 -7.16
N PRO A 216 13.70 3.01 -7.47
CA PRO A 216 12.54 3.43 -8.23
C PRO A 216 12.43 2.66 -9.56
N ILE A 217 11.23 2.13 -9.85
CA ILE A 217 10.99 1.36 -11.07
C ILE A 217 11.02 2.30 -12.28
N PRO A 218 11.85 2.02 -13.32
CA PRO A 218 11.93 2.87 -14.51
C PRO A 218 10.70 2.66 -15.41
N LEU A 219 9.61 3.38 -15.12
CA LEU A 219 8.33 3.26 -15.84
C LEU A 219 8.20 4.20 -17.05
N LEU A 220 8.97 5.29 -17.13
CA LEU A 220 8.85 6.26 -18.24
C LEU A 220 8.97 5.62 -19.64
N PRO A 221 9.97 4.77 -19.93
CA PRO A 221 10.07 4.14 -21.26
C PRO A 221 8.91 3.18 -21.57
N LEU A 222 8.27 2.64 -20.53
CA LEU A 222 7.08 1.79 -20.70
C LEU A 222 5.85 2.67 -21.03
N LEU A 223 5.68 3.76 -20.30
CA LEU A 223 4.59 4.72 -20.51
C LEU A 223 4.66 5.35 -21.91
N ASP A 224 5.84 5.80 -22.35
CA ASP A 224 6.04 6.39 -23.67
C ASP A 224 5.72 5.40 -24.80
N ARG A 225 6.08 4.12 -24.62
CA ARG A 225 5.77 3.05 -25.57
C ARG A 225 4.27 2.79 -25.66
N LEU A 226 3.59 2.69 -24.51
CA LEU A 226 2.14 2.48 -24.45
C LEU A 226 1.39 3.64 -25.12
N LYS A 227 1.82 4.89 -24.87
CA LYS A 227 1.28 6.07 -25.54
C LYS A 227 1.52 6.05 -27.05
N SER A 228 2.73 5.69 -27.49
CA SER A 228 3.07 5.62 -28.92
C SER A 228 2.31 4.52 -29.66
N ALA A 229 2.00 3.42 -28.97
CA ALA A 229 1.17 2.33 -29.48
C ALA A 229 -0.34 2.63 -29.43
N ASN A 230 -0.74 3.79 -28.88
CA ASN A 230 -2.14 4.15 -28.64
C ASN A 230 -2.91 3.04 -27.88
N ALA A 231 -2.25 2.46 -26.87
CA ALA A 231 -2.80 1.41 -26.04
C ALA A 231 -4.07 1.89 -25.32
N SER A 232 -5.02 0.98 -25.10
CA SER A 232 -6.24 1.31 -24.35
C SER A 232 -5.90 1.64 -22.89
N GLU A 233 -6.82 2.32 -22.18
CA GLU A 233 -6.63 2.57 -20.75
C GLU A 233 -6.50 1.27 -19.95
N GLU A 234 -7.28 0.26 -20.32
CA GLU A 234 -7.25 -1.06 -19.69
C GLU A 234 -5.90 -1.74 -19.89
N GLU A 235 -5.39 -1.76 -21.13
CA GLU A 235 -4.09 -2.32 -21.44
C GLU A 235 -2.97 -1.58 -20.71
N THR A 236 -3.03 -0.25 -20.70
CA THR A 236 -2.08 0.60 -19.98
C THR A 236 -2.02 0.25 -18.50
N ARG A 237 -3.19 0.18 -17.83
CA ARG A 237 -3.27 -0.19 -16.40
C ARG A 237 -2.74 -1.60 -16.14
N ARG A 238 -3.12 -2.56 -16.97
CA ARG A 238 -2.69 -3.96 -16.84
C ARG A 238 -1.17 -4.08 -16.96
N VAL A 239 -0.58 -3.54 -18.02
CA VAL A 239 0.86 -3.65 -18.30
C VAL A 239 1.71 -2.94 -17.23
N ILE A 240 1.27 -1.78 -16.74
CA ILE A 240 1.96 -1.11 -15.61
C ILE A 240 1.87 -1.97 -14.35
N THR A 241 0.69 -2.53 -14.05
CA THR A 241 0.48 -3.36 -12.86
C THR A 241 1.36 -4.61 -12.90
N GLU A 242 1.41 -5.30 -14.05
CA GLU A 242 2.29 -6.45 -14.28
C GLU A 242 3.77 -6.07 -14.09
N ARG A 243 4.20 -4.93 -14.64
CA ARG A 243 5.58 -4.45 -14.47
C ARG A 243 5.94 -4.22 -13.01
N ILE A 244 5.03 -3.66 -12.23
CA ILE A 244 5.21 -3.41 -10.79
C ILE A 244 5.24 -4.74 -10.01
N GLN A 245 4.36 -5.67 -10.38
CA GLN A 245 4.32 -7.01 -9.79
C GLN A 245 5.63 -7.76 -10.00
N ASP A 246 6.16 -7.77 -11.22
CA ASP A 246 7.44 -8.40 -11.54
C ASP A 246 8.58 -7.84 -10.70
N GLU A 247 8.66 -6.51 -10.56
CA GLU A 247 9.70 -5.86 -9.75
C GLU A 247 9.55 -6.15 -8.26
N LEU A 248 8.33 -6.18 -7.73
CA LEU A 248 8.10 -6.50 -6.33
C LEU A 248 8.45 -7.98 -6.03
N TYR A 249 8.15 -8.91 -6.92
CA TYR A 249 8.57 -10.31 -6.78
C TYR A 249 10.07 -10.52 -7.01
N ARG A 250 10.72 -9.75 -7.90
CA ARG A 250 12.20 -9.75 -7.96
C ARG A 250 12.82 -9.27 -6.65
N LEU A 251 12.23 -8.25 -6.03
CA LEU A 251 12.65 -7.77 -4.72
C LEU A 251 12.42 -8.83 -3.63
N ARG A 252 11.32 -9.59 -3.68
CA ARG A 252 11.08 -10.76 -2.82
C ARG A 252 12.24 -11.75 -2.92
N GLU A 253 12.62 -12.20 -4.12
CA GLU A 253 13.70 -13.19 -4.26
C GLU A 253 15.04 -12.69 -3.71
N ARG A 254 15.33 -11.39 -3.89
CA ARG A 254 16.49 -10.74 -3.26
C ARG A 254 16.38 -10.74 -1.73
N ALA A 255 15.23 -10.38 -1.19
CA ALA A 255 14.98 -10.38 0.26
C ALA A 255 15.19 -11.79 0.84
N ARG A 256 14.59 -12.81 0.23
CA ARG A 256 14.73 -14.22 0.62
C ARG A 256 16.19 -14.67 0.63
N THR A 257 16.97 -14.28 -0.39
CA THR A 257 18.41 -14.57 -0.45
C THR A 257 19.18 -13.94 0.71
N LEU A 258 18.85 -12.69 1.07
CA LEU A 258 19.46 -11.98 2.20
C LEU A 258 19.09 -12.63 3.55
N LEU A 259 17.83 -13.06 3.72
CA LEU A 259 17.38 -13.77 4.93
C LEU A 259 18.10 -15.11 5.10
N LYS A 260 18.23 -15.89 4.01
CA LYS A 260 19.00 -17.16 4.02
C LYS A 260 20.45 -16.94 4.47
N ARG A 261 21.11 -15.89 3.97
CA ARG A 261 22.48 -15.52 4.38
C ARG A 261 22.57 -15.08 5.85
N ALA A 262 21.50 -14.52 6.40
CA ALA A 262 21.42 -14.11 7.81
C ALA A 262 21.10 -15.26 8.78
N GLY A 263 20.87 -16.48 8.29
CA GLY A 263 20.57 -17.67 9.10
C GLY A 263 19.14 -17.71 9.66
N ASP A 264 18.22 -16.93 9.10
CA ASP A 264 16.83 -16.87 9.57
C ASP A 264 15.95 -17.89 8.82
N PRO A 265 14.99 -18.55 9.50
CA PRO A 265 14.11 -19.54 8.89
C PRO A 265 13.19 -18.90 7.85
N MET A 266 13.15 -19.52 6.66
CA MET A 266 12.34 -19.06 5.53
C MET A 266 10.91 -19.61 5.62
N PRO A 267 9.87 -18.82 5.28
CA PRO A 267 8.56 -19.39 4.97
C PRO A 267 8.65 -20.36 3.77
N PRO A 268 7.78 -21.38 3.71
CA PRO A 268 7.76 -22.35 2.61
C PRO A 268 7.48 -21.67 1.26
N ASP A 269 8.03 -22.23 0.18
CA ASP A 269 7.80 -21.75 -1.18
C ASP A 269 6.40 -22.11 -1.65
N THR A 270 5.55 -21.09 -1.86
CA THR A 270 4.32 -21.22 -2.64
C THR A 270 4.68 -21.02 -4.11
N ALA A 271 4.40 -22.02 -4.95
CA ALA A 271 4.64 -21.93 -6.38
C ALA A 271 3.80 -20.79 -6.98
N PRO A 272 4.33 -20.02 -7.95
CA PRO A 272 3.50 -19.10 -8.71
C PRO A 272 2.36 -19.89 -9.40
N PRO A 273 1.14 -19.36 -9.48
CA PRO A 273 0.06 -20.01 -10.21
C PRO A 273 0.46 -20.20 -11.66
N ALA A 274 -0.03 -21.30 -12.25
CA ALA A 274 0.14 -21.56 -13.66
C ALA A 274 -0.60 -20.47 -14.47
N SER A 275 0.18 -19.64 -15.17
CA SER A 275 -0.24 -18.62 -16.14
C SER A 275 -0.87 -17.32 -15.58
N PRO A 276 -0.44 -16.13 -16.04
CA PRO A 276 -1.07 -14.84 -15.72
C PRO A 276 -2.49 -14.68 -16.31
N HIS A 277 -2.99 -15.68 -17.04
CA HIS A 277 -4.32 -15.71 -17.66
C HIS A 277 -5.38 -16.45 -16.82
N ALA A 278 -5.13 -16.73 -15.53
CA ALA A 278 -6.14 -17.33 -14.68
C ALA A 278 -7.38 -16.41 -14.57
N PRO A 279 -8.61 -16.96 -14.64
CA PRO A 279 -9.83 -16.20 -14.42
C PRO A 279 -9.80 -15.54 -13.03
N PRO A 280 -10.55 -14.45 -12.81
CA PRO A 280 -10.59 -13.76 -11.52
C PRO A 280 -10.85 -14.75 -10.38
N ASP A 281 -10.14 -14.55 -9.26
CA ASP A 281 -10.42 -15.31 -8.04
C ASP A 281 -11.92 -15.20 -7.72
N PRO A 282 -12.58 -16.30 -7.34
CA PRO A 282 -13.95 -16.23 -6.91
C PRO A 282 -14.07 -15.21 -5.76
N PRO A 283 -15.18 -14.45 -5.69
CA PRO A 283 -15.39 -13.53 -4.59
C PRO A 283 -15.26 -14.29 -3.26
N PRO A 284 -14.65 -13.68 -2.23
CA PRO A 284 -14.59 -14.29 -0.91
C PRO A 284 -16.02 -14.66 -0.48
N ALA A 285 -16.15 -15.82 0.17
CA ALA A 285 -17.44 -16.32 0.63
C ALA A 285 -18.18 -15.20 1.40
N PRO A 286 -19.43 -14.88 1.03
CA PRO A 286 -20.16 -13.83 1.71
C PRO A 286 -20.36 -14.22 3.17
N CYS A 287 -19.89 -13.39 4.11
CA CYS A 287 -20.51 -13.36 5.42
C CYS A 287 -21.98 -13.00 5.18
N ALA A 288 -22.89 -13.88 5.64
CA ALA A 288 -24.31 -13.84 5.34
C ALA A 288 -24.92 -12.42 5.42
N ASN A 289 -25.27 -11.85 4.26
CA ASN A 289 -26.60 -11.35 3.93
C ASN A 289 -26.58 -10.46 2.68
N GLY A 290 -27.43 -10.80 1.71
CA GLY A 290 -27.99 -9.86 0.72
C GLY A 290 -27.30 -9.86 -0.65
N THR A 291 -28.03 -10.40 -1.63
CA THR A 291 -27.74 -10.45 -3.06
C THR A 291 -27.70 -9.07 -3.72
N ASP A 292 -26.80 -8.88 -4.70
CA ASP A 292 -27.18 -8.39 -6.03
C ASP A 292 -26.07 -8.56 -7.08
N ARG A 293 -26.49 -8.90 -8.31
CA ARG A 293 -25.65 -9.22 -9.48
C ARG A 293 -25.28 -7.94 -10.23
N HIS A 294 -23.98 -7.64 -10.35
CA HIS A 294 -23.43 -6.71 -11.33
C HIS A 294 -22.13 -7.26 -11.96
N SER A 295 -21.92 -6.87 -13.22
CA SER A 295 -20.96 -7.39 -14.20
C SER A 295 -19.53 -7.51 -13.67
N GLU A 296 -18.84 -8.54 -14.18
CA GLU A 296 -17.64 -9.12 -13.57
C GLU A 296 -16.31 -8.43 -13.97
N LYS A 297 -16.36 -7.36 -14.78
CA LYS A 297 -15.16 -6.77 -15.39
C LYS A 297 -14.56 -5.57 -14.64
N ASP A 298 -15.27 -4.99 -13.67
CA ASP A 298 -14.82 -3.81 -12.93
C ASP A 298 -14.57 -4.09 -11.43
N LYS A 299 -14.18 -5.30 -11.02
CA LYS A 299 -14.02 -5.63 -9.58
C LYS A 299 -12.58 -5.53 -9.05
N ASP A 300 -11.62 -5.10 -9.88
CA ASP A 300 -10.19 -5.10 -9.56
C ASP A 300 -9.73 -3.83 -8.84
N VAL A 301 -9.98 -3.78 -7.53
CA VAL A 301 -9.51 -2.72 -6.60
C VAL A 301 -8.55 -3.27 -5.58
#